data_AF-A0ABD2Q8N2-F1
#
_entry.id   AF-A0ABD2Q8N2-F1
#
_cell.length_a   1.000
_cell.length_b   1.000
_cell.length_c   1.000
_cell.angle_alpha   90.00
_cell.angle_beta   90.00
_cell.angle_gamma   90.00
#
_symmetry.space_group_name_H-M   'P 1'
#
loop_
_entity.id
_entity.type
_entity.pdbx_description
1 polymer ?
#
loop_
_entity_poly.entity_id
_entity_poly.type
_entity_poly.pdbx_seq_one_letter_code
_entity_poly.pdbx_strand_id
1 'polypeptide(L)'
;MKSIREQLERKLKGDYLLEIFGFVKDVTKVNDSEFRFRMAQVDKCYQVSENHSVECVFYDTDSVNPTIEVSCIVRCVGKWNKDRKLFHCYIVNQMNEEDISVQEALQIVTLDELTPLFYSRHG
;
A
#
# COMPACT_ATOMS: atom_id res chain seq x y z
N MET A 1 2.56 -10.10 12.51
CA MET A 1 2.71 -8.78 11.86
C MET A 1 1.42 -7.99 12.02
N LYS A 2 1.48 -6.67 12.18
CA LYS A 2 0.28 -5.81 12.28
C LYS A 2 -0.23 -5.48 10.88
N SER A 3 -1.54 -5.43 10.68
CA SER A 3 -2.14 -5.15 9.36
C SER A 3 -1.75 -3.78 8.83
N ILE A 4 -1.76 -3.59 7.50
CA ILE A 4 -1.49 -2.28 6.87
C ILE A 4 -2.33 -1.18 7.55
N ARG A 5 -3.63 -1.43 7.72
CA ARG A 5 -4.55 -0.51 8.39
C ARG A 5 -4.09 -0.14 9.81
N GLU A 6 -3.73 -1.11 10.64
CA GLU A 6 -3.28 -0.84 12.01
C GLU A 6 -1.97 -0.02 12.05
N GLN A 7 -1.11 -0.18 11.04
CA GLN A 7 0.12 0.60 10.91
C GLN A 7 -0.20 2.06 10.53
N LEU A 8 -1.15 2.27 9.62
CA LEU A 8 -1.64 3.59 9.23
C LEU A 8 -2.30 4.32 10.42
N GLU A 9 -3.14 3.62 11.20
CA GLU A 9 -3.85 4.21 12.33
C GLU A 9 -2.89 4.70 13.44
N ARG A 10 -1.82 3.94 13.72
CA ARG A 10 -0.83 4.22 14.79
C ARG A 10 0.18 5.33 14.47
N LYS A 11 0.54 5.55 13.19
CA LYS A 11 1.67 6.45 12.83
C LYS A 11 1.31 7.92 12.60
N LEU A 12 0.04 8.29 12.43
CA LEU A 12 -0.29 9.61 11.86
C LEU A 12 -0.78 10.63 12.91
N LYS A 13 0.15 11.48 13.38
CA LYS A 13 -0.12 12.80 14.01
C LYS A 13 0.33 13.98 13.10
N GLY A 14 0.70 13.72 11.85
CA GLY A 14 1.16 14.74 10.88
C GLY A 14 0.83 14.37 9.42
N ASP A 15 1.11 15.32 8.51
CA ASP A 15 0.87 15.22 7.05
C ASP A 15 1.93 14.35 6.34
N TYR A 16 2.00 13.07 6.66
CA TYR A 16 2.94 12.16 6.01
C TYR A 16 2.36 11.61 4.71
N LEU A 17 3.15 11.67 3.64
CA LEU A 17 2.95 10.81 2.49
C LEU A 17 3.45 9.41 2.85
N LEU A 18 2.65 8.42 2.48
CA LEU A 18 2.92 7.02 2.73
C LEU A 18 2.95 6.28 1.41
N GLU A 19 3.78 5.26 1.39
CA GLU A 19 3.89 4.31 0.30
C GLU A 19 3.41 2.96 0.81
N ILE A 20 2.45 2.36 0.10
CA ILE A 20 1.88 1.05 0.42
C ILE A 20 1.89 0.16 -0.81
N PHE A 21 1.95 -1.14 -0.57
CA PHE A 21 1.94 -2.18 -1.59
C PHE A 21 0.85 -3.20 -1.26
N GLY A 22 0.24 -3.77 -2.29
CA GLY A 22 -0.81 -4.75 -2.08
C GLY A 22 -1.40 -5.30 -3.36
N PHE A 23 -2.14 -6.39 -3.20
CA PHE A 23 -2.80 -7.11 -4.27
C PHE A 23 -4.21 -6.54 -4.50
N VAL A 24 -4.52 -6.17 -5.74
CA VAL A 24 -5.81 -5.59 -6.11
C VAL A 24 -6.88 -6.68 -6.16
N LYS A 25 -7.87 -6.59 -5.26
CA LYS A 25 -9.00 -7.52 -5.17
C LYS A 25 -10.17 -7.10 -6.04
N ASP A 26 -10.46 -5.81 -6.06
CA ASP A 26 -11.57 -5.23 -6.79
C ASP A 26 -11.24 -3.80 -7.22
N VAL A 27 -11.80 -3.39 -8.36
CA VAL A 27 -11.69 -2.04 -8.91
C VAL A 27 -13.09 -1.59 -9.33
N THR A 28 -13.45 -0.38 -8.93
CA THR A 28 -14.72 0.26 -9.26
C THR A 28 -14.43 1.65 -9.83
N LYS A 29 -14.75 1.86 -11.10
CA LYS A 29 -14.76 3.20 -11.69
C LYS A 29 -16.04 3.91 -11.22
N VAL A 30 -15.89 4.96 -10.43
CA VAL A 30 -17.02 5.72 -9.88
C VAL A 30 -17.50 6.76 -10.90
N ASN A 31 -16.56 7.43 -11.55
CA ASN A 31 -16.77 8.35 -12.66
C ASN A 31 -15.48 8.48 -13.48
N ASP A 32 -15.42 9.41 -14.43
CA ASP A 32 -14.24 9.59 -15.30
C ASP A 32 -12.99 10.10 -14.58
N SER A 33 -13.13 10.70 -13.41
CA SER A 33 -12.04 11.28 -12.62
C SER A 33 -11.87 10.60 -11.26
N GLU A 34 -12.61 9.54 -10.95
CA GLU A 34 -12.52 8.83 -9.68
C GLU A 34 -12.64 7.34 -9.91
N PHE A 35 -11.63 6.60 -9.45
CA PHE A 35 -11.73 5.16 -9.29
C PHE A 35 -11.35 4.75 -7.88
N ARG A 36 -12.02 3.71 -7.40
CA ARG A 36 -11.80 3.07 -6.11
C ARG A 36 -11.36 1.66 -6.32
N PHE A 37 -10.57 1.15 -5.40
CA PHE A 37 -10.10 -0.21 -5.46
C PHE A 37 -9.75 -0.70 -4.06
N ARG A 38 -9.79 -2.01 -3.88
CA ARG A 38 -9.42 -2.63 -2.62
C ARG A 38 -8.11 -3.36 -2.77
N MET A 39 -7.16 -3.01 -1.90
CA MET A 39 -5.86 -3.69 -1.83
C MET A 39 -5.85 -4.63 -0.63
N ALA A 40 -5.54 -5.89 -0.86
CA ALA A 40 -5.22 -6.83 0.20
C ALA A 40 -3.73 -6.80 0.52
N GLN A 41 -3.41 -6.96 1.80
CA GLN A 41 -2.04 -7.11 2.24
C GLN A 41 -1.43 -8.36 1.64
N VAL A 42 -0.23 -8.18 1.10
CA VAL A 42 0.62 -9.24 0.58
C VAL A 42 1.69 -9.50 1.64
N ASP A 43 1.86 -10.76 2.02
CA ASP A 43 2.95 -11.13 2.92
C ASP A 43 4.27 -11.37 2.16
N LYS A 44 5.31 -11.76 2.89
CA LYS A 44 6.66 -11.99 2.33
C LYS A 44 6.73 -13.13 1.31
N CYS A 45 5.68 -13.94 1.19
CA CYS A 45 5.59 -15.07 0.26
C CYS A 45 4.54 -14.84 -0.83
N TYR A 46 4.10 -13.59 -1.03
CA TYR A 46 2.99 -13.20 -1.88
C TYR A 46 1.65 -13.84 -1.53
N GLN A 47 1.51 -14.38 -0.31
CA GLN A 47 0.22 -14.86 0.13
C GLN A 47 -0.65 -13.65 0.44
N VAL A 48 -1.77 -13.60 -0.25
CA VAL A 48 -2.72 -12.53 -0.13
C VAL A 48 -3.56 -12.77 1.12
N SER A 49 -3.43 -11.90 2.11
CA SER A 49 -4.25 -11.95 3.30
C SER A 49 -5.63 -11.37 3.01
N GLU A 50 -6.62 -12.23 2.82
CA GLU A 50 -7.99 -11.80 2.49
C GLU A 50 -8.64 -10.95 3.59
N ASN A 51 -8.22 -11.18 4.84
CA ASN A 51 -8.79 -10.52 6.02
C ASN A 51 -8.20 -9.13 6.30
N HIS A 52 -7.14 -8.74 5.59
CA HIS A 52 -6.44 -7.48 5.81
C HIS A 52 -6.39 -6.68 4.53
N SER A 53 -7.49 -5.99 4.24
CA SER A 53 -7.58 -5.11 3.09
C SER A 53 -7.77 -3.64 3.48
N VAL A 54 -7.42 -2.77 2.54
CA VAL A 54 -7.57 -1.32 2.64
C VAL A 54 -8.31 -0.83 1.40
N GLU A 55 -9.30 0.03 1.61
CA GLU A 55 -9.98 0.73 0.52
C GLU A 55 -9.13 1.92 0.08
N CYS A 56 -8.90 2.02 -1.22
CA CYS A 56 -8.11 3.05 -1.86
C CYS A 56 -8.97 3.85 -2.82
N VAL A 57 -8.69 5.15 -2.93
CA VAL A 57 -9.29 6.05 -3.92
C VAL A 57 -8.19 6.81 -4.64
N PHE A 58 -8.36 7.01 -5.93
CA PHE A 58 -7.52 7.89 -6.73
C PHE A 58 -8.42 8.82 -7.53
N TYR A 59 -8.00 10.09 -7.59
CA TYR A 59 -8.65 11.08 -8.43
C TYR A 59 -7.77 11.38 -9.64
N ASP A 60 -8.26 11.07 -10.83
CA ASP A 60 -7.57 11.44 -12.06
C ASP A 60 -7.78 12.93 -12.32
N THR A 61 -6.77 13.71 -11.92
CA THR A 61 -6.74 15.17 -12.06
C THR A 61 -5.99 15.62 -13.30
N ASP A 62 -5.13 14.76 -13.86
CA ASP A 62 -4.19 15.08 -14.94
C ASP A 62 -4.37 14.19 -16.19
N SER A 63 -5.48 13.45 -16.29
CA SER A 63 -5.74 12.47 -17.36
C SER A 63 -4.68 11.37 -17.46
N VAL A 64 -4.01 11.07 -16.34
CA VAL A 64 -2.93 10.08 -16.25
C VAL A 64 -3.47 8.65 -16.43
N ASN A 65 -4.79 8.44 -16.27
CA ASN A 65 -5.51 7.19 -16.51
C ASN A 65 -4.68 5.93 -16.18
N PRO A 66 -4.26 5.75 -14.92
CA PRO A 66 -3.49 4.58 -14.56
C PRO A 66 -4.34 3.32 -14.78
N THR A 67 -3.85 2.41 -15.62
CA THR A 67 -4.48 1.09 -15.80
C THR A 67 -4.25 0.27 -14.53
N ILE A 68 -5.31 0.05 -13.76
CA ILE A 68 -5.29 -0.85 -12.60
C ILE A 68 -6.18 -2.03 -12.93
N GLU A 69 -5.56 -3.20 -13.02
CA GLU A 69 -6.25 -4.45 -13.26
C GLU A 69 -6.51 -5.19 -11.94
N VAL A 70 -7.59 -5.98 -11.91
CA VAL A 70 -7.79 -6.93 -10.82
C VAL A 70 -6.73 -8.01 -10.91
N SER A 71 -6.29 -8.54 -9.77
CA SER A 71 -5.28 -9.58 -9.66
C SER A 71 -3.84 -9.15 -9.98
N CYS A 72 -3.54 -7.85 -9.93
CA CYS A 72 -2.17 -7.36 -9.97
C CYS A 72 -1.70 -6.84 -8.60
N ILE A 73 -0.39 -6.74 -8.43
CA ILE A 73 0.21 -6.03 -7.29
C ILE A 73 0.42 -4.58 -7.72
N VAL A 74 -0.01 -3.65 -6.86
CA VAL A 74 0.18 -2.21 -7.09
C VAL A 74 0.95 -1.58 -5.95
N ARG A 75 1.75 -0.58 -6.34
CA ARG A 75 2.36 0.40 -5.45
C ARG A 75 1.50 1.66 -5.46
N CYS A 76 1.17 2.15 -4.28
CA CYS A 76 0.40 3.38 -4.09
C CYS A 76 1.15 4.35 -3.20
N VAL A 77 1.27 5.61 -3.64
CA VAL A 77 1.77 6.71 -2.82
C VAL A 77 0.61 7.65 -2.51
N GLY A 78 0.40 7.97 -1.24
CA GLY A 78 -0.80 8.68 -0.83
C GLY A 78 -0.88 9.03 0.64
N LYS A 79 -2.09 9.38 1.10
CA LYS A 79 -2.39 9.69 2.49
C LYS A 79 -3.54 8.84 3.01
N TRP A 80 -3.42 8.38 4.25
CA TRP A 80 -4.52 7.75 4.95
C TRP A 80 -5.49 8.80 5.49
N ASN A 81 -6.74 8.75 5.04
CA ASN A 81 -7.83 9.55 5.59
C ASN A 81 -8.49 8.77 6.73
N LYS A 82 -8.21 9.17 7.97
CA LYS A 82 -8.76 8.49 9.17
C LYS A 82 -10.28 8.57 9.26
N ASP A 83 -10.86 9.70 8.89
CA ASP A 83 -12.30 9.95 9.02
C ASP A 83 -13.10 9.06 8.07
N ARG A 84 -12.61 8.93 6.84
CA ARG A 84 -13.23 8.09 5.79
C ARG A 84 -12.74 6.64 5.79
N LYS A 85 -11.72 6.32 6.60
CA LYS A 85 -11.05 5.01 6.65
C LYS A 85 -10.63 4.49 5.28
N LEU A 86 -10.10 5.38 4.44
CA LEU A 86 -9.62 5.06 3.10
C LEU A 86 -8.24 5.66 2.85
N PHE A 87 -7.51 5.06 1.93
CA PHE A 87 -6.22 5.55 1.47
C PHE A 87 -6.39 6.36 0.19
N HIS A 88 -6.07 7.64 0.24
CA HIS A 88 -6.13 8.52 -0.91
C HIS A 88 -4.79 8.47 -1.65
N CYS A 89 -4.79 7.80 -2.79
CA CYS A 89 -3.64 7.67 -3.68
C CYS A 89 -3.47 8.92 -4.54
N TYR A 90 -2.24 9.42 -4.62
CA TYR A 90 -1.81 10.43 -5.59
C TYR A 90 -1.04 9.82 -6.75
N ILE A 91 -0.42 8.66 -6.53
CA ILE A 91 0.29 7.89 -7.55
C ILE A 91 -0.08 6.43 -7.36
N VAL A 92 -0.41 5.75 -8.47
CA VAL A 92 -0.62 4.31 -8.50
C VAL A 92 0.14 3.71 -9.67
N ASN A 93 0.94 2.69 -9.40
CA ASN A 93 1.68 1.95 -10.41
C ASN A 93 1.45 0.45 -10.22
N GLN A 94 1.09 -0.24 -11.30
CA GLN A 94 1.17 -1.69 -11.34
C GLN A 94 2.63 -2.13 -11.31
N MET A 95 2.95 -3.06 -10.43
CA MET A 95 4.30 -3.59 -10.28
C MET A 95 4.50 -4.79 -11.20
N ASN A 96 5.66 -4.84 -11.84
CA ASN A 96 6.11 -6.03 -12.57
C ASN A 96 6.94 -6.95 -11.64
N GLU A 97 7.35 -8.12 -12.15
CA GLU A 97 8.13 -9.10 -11.38
C GLU A 97 9.48 -8.56 -10.87
N GLU A 98 10.10 -7.64 -11.61
CA GLU A 98 11.37 -7.01 -11.21
C GLU A 98 11.15 -6.03 -10.05
N ASP A 99 10.13 -5.16 -10.14
CA ASP A 99 9.75 -4.23 -9.08
C ASP A 99 9.44 -4.99 -7.77
N ILE A 100 8.73 -6.11 -7.92
CA ILE A 100 8.37 -7.01 -6.85
C ILE A 100 9.64 -7.57 -6.18
N SER A 101 10.55 -8.14 -6.98
CA SER A 101 11.82 -8.71 -6.49
C SER A 101 12.70 -7.66 -5.78
N VAL A 102 12.74 -6.43 -6.31
CA VAL A 102 13.48 -5.31 -5.67
C VAL A 102 12.85 -4.95 -4.33
N GLN A 103 11.52 -4.90 -4.23
CA GLN A 103 10.84 -4.65 -2.96
C GLN A 103 11.13 -5.74 -1.91
N GLU A 104 11.27 -7.00 -2.30
CA GLU A 104 11.69 -8.06 -1.36
C GLU A 104 13.07 -7.81 -0.80
N ALA A 105 14.03 -7.52 -1.69
CA ALA A 105 15.41 -7.27 -1.30
C ALA A 105 15.48 -6.09 -0.32
N LEU A 106 14.72 -5.01 -0.60
CA LEU A 106 14.66 -3.84 0.27
C LEU A 106 13.95 -4.15 1.61
N GLN A 107 12.89 -4.95 1.62
CA GLN A 107 12.21 -5.36 2.86
C GLN A 107 13.09 -6.26 3.74
N ILE A 108 13.88 -7.15 3.13
CA ILE A 108 14.85 -7.99 3.84
C ILE A 108 15.93 -7.10 4.47
N VAL A 109 16.54 -6.21 3.68
CA VAL A 109 17.60 -5.31 4.15
C VAL A 109 17.10 -4.38 5.27
N THR A 110 15.93 -3.76 5.09
CA THR A 110 15.37 -2.88 6.13
C THR A 110 15.02 -3.64 7.41
N LEU A 111 14.56 -4.89 7.32
CA LEU A 111 14.37 -5.69 8.53
C LEU A 111 15.70 -6.05 9.18
N ASP A 112 16.70 -6.51 8.42
CA ASP A 112 17.99 -6.91 8.98
C ASP A 112 18.77 -5.73 9.59
N GLU A 113 18.66 -4.53 9.02
CA GLU A 113 19.32 -3.32 9.55
C GLU A 113 18.54 -2.65 10.69
N LEU A 114 17.21 -2.70 10.66
CA LEU A 114 16.38 -2.10 11.72
C LEU A 114 16.17 -3.04 12.91
N THR A 115 16.29 -4.35 12.74
CA THR A 115 16.16 -5.34 13.83
C THR A 115 17.15 -5.04 14.97
N PRO A 116 18.46 -4.84 14.71
CA PRO A 116 19.39 -4.39 15.75
C PRO A 116 18.98 -3.08 16.40
N LEU A 117 18.40 -2.12 15.67
CA LEU A 117 17.96 -0.83 16.22
C LEU A 117 16.73 -0.93 17.12
N PHE A 118 15.87 -1.94 16.91
CA PHE A 118 14.73 -2.22 17.79
C PHE A 118 15.09 -3.10 18.99
N TYR A 119 16.11 -3.95 18.86
CA TYR A 119 16.58 -4.83 19.95
C TYR A 119 17.75 -4.25 20.78
N SER A 120 18.41 -3.17 20.34
CA SER A 120 19.48 -2.48 21.08
C SER A 120 19.00 -1.49 22.16
N ARG A 121 17.70 -1.47 22.50
CA ARG A 121 17.16 -0.69 23.64
C ARG A 121 16.74 -1.51 24.86
N HIS A 122 17.06 -2.80 24.91
CA HIS A 122 17.00 -3.58 26.14
C HIS A 122 18.18 -4.57 26.18
N GLY A 123 19.29 -4.12 26.78
CA GLY A 123 20.49 -4.93 27.02
C GLY A 123 21.72 -4.05 27.15
#